data_AF-A0A7S2CMJ1-F1
#
_entry.id   AF-A0A7S2CMJ1-F1
#
_cell.length_a   1.000
_cell.length_b   1.000
_cell.length_c   1.000
_cell.angle_alpha   90.00
_cell.angle_beta   90.00
_cell.angle_gamma   90.00
#
_symmetry.space_group_name_H-M   'P 1'
#
loop_
_entity.id
_entity.type
_entity.pdbx_description
1 polymer ?
#
loop_
_entity_poly.entity_id
_entity_poly.type
_entity_poly.pdbx_seq_one_letter_code
_entity_poly.pdbx_strand_id
1 'polypeptide(L)'
;RSLVSPSCNSPVCSALWRGSAEASRQRHSTHMSSAPSKRRRTAAVFKPGKFECVNCRRDVRGETHVRHKDREEYCLCVDCYAVGIEVKQCKWAPDTVRLIDTSTTRMPLLVEDWAAEQEVRLLEGILQFGFGNWRAVAEHLSFEKTEQECEEHYERFYVRSSTFPLPDLSGPPQPVFVPESSAAPSTTTAADGGG
;
A
#
# COMPACT_ATOMS: atom_id res chain seq x y z
N ARG A 1 30.74 26.48 24.82
CA ARG A 1 29.33 26.86 25.09
C ARG A 1 28.49 25.60 24.98
N SER A 2 28.21 25.00 26.13
CA SER A 2 27.37 23.81 26.30
C SER A 2 25.90 24.19 26.14
N LEU A 3 25.09 23.34 25.48
CA LEU A 3 23.64 23.12 25.73
C LEU A 3 23.31 21.70 25.19
N VAL A 4 23.36 20.66 26.03
CA VAL A 4 22.26 20.07 26.83
C VAL A 4 21.33 19.18 25.98
N SER A 5 21.60 17.88 26.05
CA SER A 5 20.70 16.80 25.64
C SER A 5 19.46 16.74 26.56
N PRO A 6 18.25 16.45 26.05
CA PRO A 6 17.14 16.10 26.92
C PRO A 6 17.33 14.66 27.43
N SER A 7 17.67 14.54 28.72
CA SER A 7 17.61 13.28 29.45
C SER A 7 16.14 12.87 29.61
N CYS A 8 15.69 11.88 28.85
CA CYS A 8 14.44 11.18 29.15
C CYS A 8 14.69 10.23 30.32
N ASN A 9 14.18 10.59 31.49
CA ASN A 9 14.26 9.81 32.71
C ASN A 9 12.96 8.99 32.84
N SER A 10 12.93 7.77 32.31
CA SER A 10 11.80 6.85 32.48
C SER A 10 12.28 5.42 32.76
N PRO A 11 11.73 4.68 33.75
CA PRO A 11 12.34 3.47 34.30
C PRO A 11 12.02 2.16 33.55
N VAL A 12 11.63 2.21 32.27
CA VAL A 12 11.09 1.03 31.54
C VAL A 12 12.06 0.46 30.50
N CYS A 13 13.37 0.48 30.75
CA CYS A 13 14.38 0.00 29.77
C CYS A 13 15.34 -1.07 30.29
N SER A 14 14.98 -1.80 31.36
CA SER A 14 15.85 -2.80 31.97
C SER A 14 15.17 -4.16 32.16
N ALA A 15 14.98 -4.91 31.07
CA ALA A 15 14.64 -6.35 31.05
C ALA A 15 14.40 -6.75 29.57
N LEU A 16 14.97 -7.77 28.93
CA LEU A 16 15.73 -8.93 29.33
C LEU A 16 16.55 -9.35 28.09
N TRP A 17 17.86 -9.45 28.27
CA TRP A 17 18.78 -10.05 27.32
C TRP A 17 19.14 -11.44 27.85
N ARG A 18 18.76 -12.52 27.16
CA ARG A 18 19.51 -13.80 27.11
C ARG A 18 18.82 -14.88 26.26
N GLY A 19 19.64 -15.58 25.46
CA GLY A 19 19.39 -16.92 24.91
C GLY A 19 18.87 -16.93 23.46
N SER A 20 19.26 -17.86 22.58
CA SER A 20 20.41 -18.75 22.46
C SER A 20 20.44 -19.20 20.98
N ALA A 21 21.59 -19.68 20.53
CA ALA A 21 21.86 -20.11 19.17
C ALA A 21 21.23 -21.48 18.80
N GLU A 22 21.28 -21.74 17.48
CA GLU A 22 21.29 -23.04 16.77
C GLU A 22 19.99 -23.84 16.61
N ALA A 23 19.61 -24.11 15.34
CA ALA A 23 19.72 -25.45 14.76
C ALA A 23 19.23 -25.49 13.29
N SER A 24 20.06 -26.15 12.48
CA SER A 24 19.85 -26.57 11.09
C SER A 24 18.65 -27.51 10.91
N ARG A 25 18.06 -27.52 9.69
CA ARG A 25 17.51 -28.74 9.06
C ARG A 25 17.31 -28.52 7.55
N GLN A 26 18.03 -29.32 6.77
CA GLN A 26 17.84 -29.52 5.32
C GLN A 26 16.42 -29.98 4.97
N ARG A 27 15.91 -29.52 3.83
CA ARG A 27 14.86 -30.20 3.06
C ARG A 27 15.31 -30.37 1.62
N HIS A 28 15.37 -31.61 1.19
CA HIS A 28 15.54 -32.03 -0.19
C HIS A 28 14.26 -31.70 -0.97
N SER A 29 14.38 -31.16 -2.18
CA SER A 29 13.25 -31.01 -3.11
C SER A 29 13.71 -31.36 -4.53
N THR A 30 12.98 -32.29 -5.12
CA THR A 30 13.22 -32.91 -6.43
C THR A 30 12.84 -31.99 -7.58
N HIS A 31 13.72 -31.92 -8.56
CA HIS A 31 13.65 -31.11 -9.77
C HIS A 31 12.72 -31.75 -10.82
N MET A 32 11.71 -31.01 -11.30
CA MET A 32 10.95 -31.33 -12.51
C MET A 32 10.89 -30.06 -13.36
N SER A 33 11.57 -30.07 -14.50
CA SER A 33 11.66 -28.94 -15.42
C SER A 33 10.72 -29.13 -16.61
N SER A 34 9.92 -28.11 -16.89
CA SER A 34 9.41 -27.82 -18.23
C SER A 34 9.36 -26.30 -18.44
N ALA A 35 9.99 -25.85 -19.52
CA ALA A 35 9.82 -24.52 -20.11
C ALA A 35 8.79 -24.67 -21.26
N PRO A 36 8.07 -23.64 -21.76
CA PRO A 36 8.65 -22.35 -22.19
C PRO A 36 7.73 -21.10 -22.09
N SER A 37 8.32 -19.92 -22.29
CA SER A 37 7.87 -18.87 -23.24
C SER A 37 8.37 -17.50 -22.80
N LYS A 38 9.21 -16.87 -23.65
CA LYS A 38 9.80 -15.56 -23.40
C LYS A 38 8.74 -14.46 -23.58
N ARG A 39 7.98 -14.16 -22.53
CA ARG A 39 7.24 -12.88 -22.44
C ARG A 39 8.20 -11.78 -21.99
N ARG A 40 8.20 -10.66 -22.72
CA ARG A 40 8.94 -9.44 -22.39
C ARG A 40 8.60 -9.03 -20.95
N ARG A 41 9.59 -9.07 -20.06
CA ARG A 41 9.47 -8.53 -18.69
C ARG A 41 9.58 -7.02 -18.76
N THR A 42 8.45 -6.34 -18.84
CA THR A 42 8.31 -4.93 -18.46
C THR A 42 7.13 -4.79 -17.51
N ALA A 43 7.10 -5.61 -16.46
CA ALA A 43 6.53 -5.19 -15.20
C ALA A 43 7.72 -4.69 -14.39
N ALA A 44 7.69 -3.45 -13.91
CA ALA A 44 8.54 -3.07 -12.79
C ALA A 44 8.09 -3.95 -11.62
N VAL A 45 8.66 -5.15 -11.53
CA VAL A 45 8.40 -6.06 -10.42
C VAL A 45 8.82 -5.29 -9.19
N PHE A 46 7.85 -4.80 -8.43
CA PHE A 46 8.07 -4.27 -7.11
C PHE A 46 8.77 -5.39 -6.34
N LYS A 47 10.11 -5.31 -6.23
CA LYS A 47 10.87 -6.30 -5.46
C LYS A 47 10.37 -6.15 -4.04
N PRO A 48 9.73 -7.15 -3.44
CA PRO A 48 9.30 -7.04 -2.05
C PRO A 48 10.56 -6.92 -1.20
N GLY A 49 10.91 -5.70 -0.80
CA GLY A 49 11.97 -5.46 0.17
C GLY A 49 11.60 -6.11 1.49
N LYS A 50 12.58 -6.37 2.35
CA LYS A 50 12.28 -6.69 3.75
C LYS A 50 11.73 -5.44 4.43
N PHE A 51 10.46 -5.48 4.79
CA PHE A 51 9.74 -4.44 5.52
C PHE A 51 9.74 -4.73 7.02
N GLU A 52 10.86 -5.17 7.56
CA GLU A 52 11.00 -5.50 8.96
C GLU A 52 11.98 -4.52 9.61
N CYS A 53 11.55 -3.85 10.68
CA CYS A 53 12.41 -2.92 11.41
C CYS A 53 13.68 -3.64 11.87
N VAL A 54 14.85 -3.15 11.45
CA VAL A 54 16.13 -3.81 11.75
C VAL A 54 16.48 -3.83 13.24
N ASN A 55 15.83 -2.98 14.04
CA ASN A 55 16.01 -2.94 15.49
C ASN A 55 15.01 -3.84 16.23
N CYS A 56 13.71 -3.52 16.14
CA CYS A 56 12.67 -4.18 16.95
C CYS A 56 11.99 -5.36 16.25
N ARG A 57 12.34 -5.64 14.98
CA ARG A 57 11.75 -6.73 14.18
C ARG A 57 10.25 -6.62 13.92
N ARG A 58 9.63 -5.47 14.23
CA ARG A 58 8.24 -5.20 13.87
C ARG A 58 8.12 -5.12 12.34
N ASP A 59 7.07 -5.74 11.81
CA ASP A 59 6.66 -5.54 10.42
C ASP A 59 6.16 -4.10 10.22
N VAL A 60 6.71 -3.41 9.23
CA VAL A 60 6.35 -2.03 8.88
C VAL A 60 5.65 -1.94 7.52
N ARG A 61 5.20 -3.08 6.96
CA ARG A 61 4.35 -3.09 5.76
C ARG A 61 3.07 -2.31 6.02
N GLY A 62 2.71 -1.40 5.11
CA GLY A 62 1.47 -0.64 5.25
C GLY A 62 1.54 0.50 6.26
N GLU A 63 2.69 0.71 6.91
CA GLU A 63 2.92 1.77 7.91
C GLU A 63 3.98 2.76 7.42
N THR A 64 3.95 3.97 7.95
CA THR A 64 5.00 4.95 7.71
C THR A 64 6.29 4.49 8.40
N HIS A 65 7.41 4.50 7.66
CA HIS A 65 8.69 4.01 8.15
C HIS A 65 9.87 4.73 7.48
N VAL A 66 11.05 4.62 8.08
CA VAL A 66 12.27 5.25 7.56
C VAL A 66 13.13 4.20 6.88
N ARG A 67 13.60 4.49 5.66
CA ARG A 67 14.41 3.55 4.85
C ARG A 67 15.74 4.18 4.45
N HIS A 68 16.82 3.41 4.54
CA HIS A 68 18.15 3.91 4.15
C HIS A 68 18.27 3.99 2.61
N LYS A 69 18.79 5.11 2.09
CA LYS A 69 18.90 5.36 0.63
C LYS A 69 19.74 4.29 -0.07
N ASP A 70 20.94 4.02 0.45
CA ASP A 70 21.87 3.06 -0.19
C ASP A 70 21.56 1.59 0.15
N ARG A 71 20.69 1.34 1.14
CA ARG A 71 20.44 0.00 1.70
C ARG A 71 18.94 -0.21 1.84
N GLU A 72 18.30 -0.57 0.73
CA GLU A 72 16.84 -0.67 0.64
C GLU A 72 16.20 -1.72 1.56
N GLU A 73 16.99 -2.69 2.00
CA GLU A 73 16.61 -3.74 2.96
C GLU A 73 16.67 -3.27 4.43
N TYR A 74 17.23 -2.08 4.70
CA TYR A 74 17.33 -1.49 6.03
C TYR A 74 16.21 -0.48 6.23
N CYS A 75 15.24 -0.86 7.05
CA CYS A 75 14.18 0.03 7.51
C CYS A 75 14.10 0.09 9.04
N LEU A 76 13.68 1.24 9.55
CA LEU A 76 13.32 1.44 10.94
C LEU A 76 11.86 1.87 11.01
N CYS A 77 11.11 1.36 11.99
CA CYS A 77 9.84 1.98 12.35
C CYS A 77 10.08 3.38 12.90
N VAL A 78 9.06 4.25 12.83
CA VAL A 78 9.14 5.64 13.30
C VAL A 78 9.60 5.71 14.76
N ASP A 79 9.09 4.81 15.62
CA ASP A 79 9.47 4.76 17.04
C ASP A 79 10.98 4.53 17.23
N CYS A 80 11.57 3.58 16.51
CA CYS A 80 13.00 3.28 16.63
C CYS A 80 13.87 4.39 16.02
N TYR A 81 13.40 5.03 14.96
CA TYR A 81 14.11 6.18 14.38
C TYR A 81 14.07 7.40 15.32
N ALA A 82 12.94 7.66 15.97
CA ALA A 82 12.76 8.79 16.89
C ALA A 82 13.67 8.71 18.13
N VAL A 83 13.96 7.50 18.62
CA VAL A 83 14.90 7.28 19.73
C VAL A 83 16.37 7.41 19.29
N GLY A 84 16.65 7.48 17.98
CA GLY A 84 18.00 7.66 17.45
C GLY A 84 18.82 6.37 17.43
N ILE A 85 18.19 5.22 17.11
CA ILE A 85 18.91 3.96 17.01
C ILE A 85 19.96 4.03 15.89
N GLU A 86 21.23 3.86 16.26
CA GLU A 86 22.32 3.67 15.31
C GLU A 86 22.60 2.18 15.10
N VAL A 87 22.60 1.75 13.84
CA VAL A 87 22.96 0.39 13.46
C VAL A 87 24.40 0.42 12.97
N LYS A 88 25.29 -0.42 13.52
CA LYS A 88 26.75 -0.36 13.29
C LYS A 88 27.21 -0.29 11.82
N GLN A 89 26.35 -0.64 10.86
CA GLN A 89 26.67 -0.69 9.43
C GLN A 89 26.06 0.47 8.62
N CYS A 90 25.23 1.34 9.22
CA CYS A 90 24.60 2.47 8.53
C CYS A 90 24.41 3.67 9.46
N LYS A 91 24.67 4.88 8.95
CA LYS A 91 24.29 6.12 9.63
C LYS A 91 22.84 6.45 9.26
N TRP A 92 22.09 6.98 10.22
CA TRP A 92 20.68 7.36 10.03
C TRP A 92 20.55 8.89 10.05
N ALA A 93 21.31 9.57 9.20
CA ALA A 93 21.30 11.02 9.05
C ALA A 93 20.27 11.46 7.98
N PRO A 94 19.74 12.70 8.04
CA PRO A 94 18.71 13.19 7.12
C PRO A 94 19.03 13.04 5.62
N ASP A 95 20.31 13.14 5.26
CA ASP A 95 20.81 12.99 3.89
C ASP A 95 20.91 11.52 3.43
N THR A 96 20.98 10.58 4.36
CA THR A 96 21.14 9.13 4.11
C THR A 96 19.82 8.35 4.15
N VAL A 97 18.74 8.96 4.62
CA VAL A 97 17.45 8.29 4.83
C VAL A 97 16.33 8.89 3.97
N ARG A 98 15.28 8.11 3.75
CA ARG A 98 14.02 8.57 3.16
C ARG A 98 12.86 8.12 4.03
N LEU A 99 11.86 8.98 4.19
CA LEU A 99 10.60 8.62 4.81
C LEU A 99 9.73 7.93 3.75
N ILE A 100 9.24 6.75 4.08
CA ILE A 100 8.27 6.02 3.28
C ILE A 100 6.93 6.21 3.96
N ASP A 101 6.03 6.94 3.32
CA ASP A 101 4.66 7.14 3.78
C ASP A 101 3.73 6.21 3.00
N THR A 102 3.13 5.26 3.71
CA THR A 102 2.17 4.32 3.09
C THR A 102 0.73 4.87 3.14
N SER A 103 0.47 5.97 3.85
CA SER A 103 -0.84 6.62 3.81
C SER A 103 -1.14 7.19 2.42
N THR A 104 -0.12 7.65 1.71
CA THR A 104 -0.23 8.18 0.35
C THR A 104 -0.70 7.14 -0.67
N THR A 105 -0.42 5.84 -0.46
CA THR A 105 -0.91 4.79 -1.38
C THR A 105 -2.37 4.43 -1.11
N ARG A 106 -2.89 4.74 0.08
CA ARG A 106 -4.29 4.48 0.47
C ARG A 106 -5.23 5.68 0.27
N MET A 107 -4.70 6.82 -0.19
CA MET A 107 -5.52 8.01 -0.43
C MET A 107 -6.21 7.93 -1.80
N PRO A 108 -7.43 8.50 -1.94
CA PRO A 108 -8.07 8.59 -3.24
C PRO A 108 -7.37 9.59 -4.16
N LEU A 109 -7.30 9.27 -5.46
CA LEU A 109 -6.70 10.16 -6.47
C LEU A 109 -7.75 10.79 -7.39
N LEU A 110 -8.62 9.96 -7.98
CA LEU A 110 -9.57 10.39 -9.01
C LEU A 110 -11.00 10.46 -8.47
N VAL A 111 -11.37 9.48 -7.65
CA VAL A 111 -12.68 9.39 -6.99
C VAL A 111 -12.49 8.84 -5.57
N GLU A 112 -13.33 9.27 -4.63
CA GLU A 112 -13.19 8.97 -3.20
C GLU A 112 -13.19 7.48 -2.86
N ASP A 113 -13.84 6.65 -3.67
CA ASP A 113 -13.94 5.20 -3.47
C ASP A 113 -12.80 4.39 -4.13
N TRP A 114 -11.83 5.06 -4.76
CA TRP A 114 -10.68 4.43 -5.40
C TRP A 114 -9.36 4.98 -4.86
N ALA A 115 -8.64 4.14 -4.13
CA ALA A 115 -7.32 4.45 -3.59
C ALA A 115 -6.24 4.46 -4.68
N ALA A 116 -5.18 5.25 -4.49
CA ALA A 116 -4.03 5.34 -5.40
C ALA A 116 -3.43 3.96 -5.75
N GLU A 117 -3.35 3.06 -4.77
CA GLU A 117 -2.86 1.69 -4.97
C GLU A 117 -3.79 0.87 -5.90
N GLN A 118 -5.10 1.09 -5.82
CA GLN A 118 -6.09 0.43 -6.69
C GLN A 118 -6.00 0.96 -8.13
N GLU A 119 -5.79 2.28 -8.30
CA GLU A 119 -5.55 2.89 -9.63
C GLU A 119 -4.34 2.29 -10.32
N VAL A 120 -3.23 2.12 -9.59
CA VAL A 120 -2.01 1.49 -10.13
C VAL A 120 -2.29 0.04 -10.50
N ARG A 121 -2.93 -0.74 -9.61
CA ARG A 121 -3.27 -2.15 -9.88
C ARG A 121 -4.21 -2.32 -11.06
N LEU A 122 -5.16 -1.41 -11.26
CA LEU A 122 -6.06 -1.42 -12.42
C LEU A 122 -5.25 -1.35 -13.72
N LEU A 123 -4.35 -0.36 -13.83
CA LEU A 123 -3.53 -0.16 -15.01
C LEU A 123 -2.53 -1.30 -15.23
N GLU A 124 -1.92 -1.81 -14.15
CA GLU A 124 -1.04 -3.00 -14.20
C GLU A 124 -1.81 -4.24 -14.68
N GLY A 125 -3.02 -4.45 -14.17
CA GLY A 125 -3.91 -5.53 -14.58
C GLY A 125 -4.24 -5.45 -16.06
N ILE A 126 -4.65 -4.28 -16.55
CA ILE A 126 -4.94 -4.07 -17.99
C ILE A 126 -3.71 -4.36 -18.84
N LEU A 127 -2.52 -3.91 -18.41
CA LEU A 127 -1.26 -4.17 -19.12
C LEU A 127 -0.90 -5.67 -19.13
N GLN A 128 -1.17 -6.38 -18.04
CA GLN A 128 -0.79 -7.79 -17.87
C GLN A 128 -1.76 -8.76 -18.55
N PHE A 129 -3.07 -8.52 -18.41
CA PHE A 129 -4.14 -9.42 -18.86
C PHE A 129 -4.81 -8.97 -20.16
N GLY A 130 -4.57 -7.73 -20.59
CA GLY A 130 -5.16 -7.14 -21.78
C GLY A 130 -6.46 -6.36 -21.48
N PHE A 131 -6.71 -5.35 -22.29
CA PHE A 131 -7.94 -4.56 -22.25
C PHE A 131 -9.18 -5.42 -22.53
N GLY A 132 -10.28 -5.19 -21.80
CA GLY A 132 -11.53 -5.93 -21.92
C GLY A 132 -11.61 -7.23 -21.09
N ASN A 133 -10.49 -7.69 -20.52
CA ASN A 133 -10.49 -8.85 -19.62
C ASN A 133 -10.73 -8.42 -18.16
N TRP A 134 -11.84 -7.72 -17.92
CA TRP A 134 -12.15 -7.07 -16.64
C TRP A 134 -12.22 -8.05 -15.47
N ARG A 135 -12.67 -9.29 -15.73
CA ARG A 135 -12.68 -10.35 -14.71
C ARG A 135 -11.30 -10.65 -14.15
N ALA A 136 -10.29 -10.79 -15.01
CA ALA A 136 -8.91 -11.05 -14.59
C ALA A 136 -8.28 -9.81 -13.93
N VAL A 137 -8.68 -8.62 -14.36
CA VAL A 137 -8.26 -7.36 -13.74
C VAL A 137 -8.84 -7.24 -12.33
N ALA A 138 -10.14 -7.48 -12.13
CA ALA A 138 -10.77 -7.48 -10.81
C ALA A 138 -10.14 -8.49 -9.85
N GLU A 139 -9.79 -9.70 -10.34
CA GLU A 139 -9.04 -10.69 -9.57
C GLU A 139 -7.67 -10.16 -9.12
N HIS A 140 -6.98 -9.39 -9.98
CA HIS A 140 -5.70 -8.76 -9.66
C HIS A 140 -5.82 -7.67 -8.58
N LEU A 141 -6.97 -7.00 -8.50
CA LEU A 141 -7.34 -6.09 -7.41
C LEU A 141 -7.83 -6.85 -6.16
N SER A 142 -7.65 -8.17 -6.08
CA SER A 142 -8.13 -9.02 -4.97
C SER A 142 -9.65 -8.95 -4.77
N PHE A 143 -10.41 -8.66 -5.84
CA PHE A 143 -11.86 -8.49 -5.84
C PHE A 143 -12.39 -7.39 -4.90
N GLU A 144 -11.55 -6.40 -4.55
CA GLU A 144 -12.01 -5.19 -3.84
C GLU A 144 -12.96 -4.35 -4.70
N LYS A 145 -12.85 -4.49 -6.03
CA LYS A 145 -13.75 -3.93 -7.05
C LYS A 145 -14.22 -5.04 -7.98
N THR A 146 -15.46 -4.93 -8.44
CA THR A 146 -16.07 -5.84 -9.41
C THR A 146 -15.56 -5.57 -10.82
N GLU A 147 -15.79 -6.51 -11.76
CA GLU A 147 -15.38 -6.33 -13.15
C GLU A 147 -16.06 -5.11 -13.79
N GLN A 148 -17.34 -4.91 -13.47
CA GLN A 148 -18.13 -3.80 -13.97
C GLN A 148 -17.61 -2.46 -13.43
N GLU A 149 -17.32 -2.38 -12.12
CA GLU A 149 -16.72 -1.18 -11.52
C GLU A 149 -15.35 -0.87 -12.15
N CYS A 150 -14.52 -1.88 -12.43
CA CYS A 150 -13.23 -1.68 -13.09
C CYS A 150 -13.38 -1.12 -14.52
N GLU A 151 -14.31 -1.67 -15.30
CA GLU A 151 -14.60 -1.22 -16.65
C GLU A 151 -15.13 0.23 -16.66
N GLU A 152 -16.18 0.48 -15.88
CA GLU A 152 -16.83 1.80 -15.80
C GLU A 152 -15.85 2.88 -15.32
N HIS A 153 -15.04 2.56 -14.31
CA HIS A 153 -14.03 3.48 -13.78
C HIS A 153 -12.95 3.80 -14.82
N TYR A 154 -12.40 2.77 -15.47
CA TYR A 154 -11.39 2.98 -16.51
C TYR A 154 -11.93 3.82 -17.67
N GLU A 155 -13.14 3.50 -18.14
CA GLU A 155 -13.77 4.21 -19.25
C GLU A 155 -14.03 5.67 -18.89
N ARG A 156 -14.53 5.94 -17.68
CA ARG A 156 -14.86 7.29 -17.23
C ARG A 156 -13.63 8.16 -17.01
N PHE A 157 -12.65 7.69 -16.24
CA PHE A 157 -11.55 8.54 -15.76
C PHE A 157 -10.30 8.51 -16.62
N TYR A 158 -10.11 7.48 -17.45
CA TYR A 158 -8.94 7.37 -18.33
C TYR A 158 -9.33 7.60 -19.79
N VAL A 159 -10.35 6.91 -20.31
CA VAL A 159 -10.73 7.00 -21.74
C VAL A 159 -11.49 8.28 -22.04
N ARG A 160 -12.50 8.62 -21.24
CA ARG A 160 -13.32 9.84 -21.40
C ARG A 160 -12.76 11.04 -20.62
N SER A 161 -11.50 10.97 -20.19
CA SER A 161 -10.81 12.09 -19.54
C SER A 161 -10.74 13.31 -20.46
N SER A 162 -10.95 14.49 -19.89
CA SER A 162 -10.75 15.77 -20.59
C SER A 162 -9.29 15.97 -21.02
N THR A 163 -8.34 15.35 -20.31
CA THR A 163 -6.90 15.43 -20.55
C THR A 163 -6.32 14.15 -21.16
N PHE A 164 -7.14 13.39 -21.89
CA PHE A 164 -6.70 12.17 -22.60
C PHE A 164 -5.36 12.41 -23.33
N PRO A 165 -4.36 11.52 -23.19
CA PRO A 165 -4.43 10.14 -22.69
C PRO A 165 -4.26 9.96 -21.17
N LEU A 166 -4.13 11.04 -20.41
CA LEU A 166 -3.94 10.99 -18.96
C LEU A 166 -5.24 11.32 -18.23
N PRO A 167 -5.47 10.76 -17.02
CA PRO A 167 -6.56 11.20 -16.18
C PRO A 167 -6.32 12.64 -15.69
N ASP A 168 -7.39 13.38 -15.43
CA ASP A 168 -7.31 14.73 -14.87
C ASP A 168 -7.04 14.66 -13.35
N LEU A 169 -5.83 15.04 -12.95
CA LEU A 169 -5.35 15.05 -11.56
C LEU A 169 -5.26 16.48 -10.98
N SER A 170 -5.82 17.48 -11.67
CA SER A 170 -5.70 18.88 -11.26
C SER A 170 -6.62 19.28 -10.11
N GLY A 171 -7.73 18.55 -9.94
CA GLY A 171 -8.74 18.79 -8.89
C GLY A 171 -8.67 17.80 -7.72
N PRO A 172 -9.48 18.05 -6.67
CA PRO A 172 -9.68 17.04 -5.63
C PRO A 172 -10.39 15.79 -6.20
N PRO A 173 -10.26 14.62 -5.55
CA PRO A 173 -10.99 13.42 -5.93
C PRO A 173 -12.50 13.70 -6.01
N GLN A 174 -13.16 13.16 -7.04
CA GLN A 174 -14.60 13.31 -7.19
C GLN A 174 -15.35 12.50 -6.12
N PRO A 175 -16.48 13.01 -5.60
CA PRO A 175 -17.30 12.24 -4.68
C PRO A 175 -17.91 11.02 -5.39
N VAL A 176 -18.17 9.97 -4.62
CA VAL A 176 -18.82 8.75 -5.13
C VAL A 176 -20.23 9.11 -5.59
N PHE A 177 -20.55 8.84 -6.85
CA PHE A 177 -21.91 9.00 -7.34
C PHE A 177 -22.74 7.81 -6.87
N VAL A 178 -23.40 7.94 -5.72
CA VAL A 178 -24.42 6.98 -5.27
C VAL A 178 -25.69 7.23 -6.09
N PRO A 179 -26.13 6.31 -6.96
CA PRO A 179 -27.40 6.47 -7.63
C PRO A 179 -28.53 6.46 -6.58
N GLU A 180 -29.38 7.48 -6.62
CA GLU A 180 -30.49 7.77 -5.69
C GLU A 180 -31.54 6.64 -5.54
N SER A 181 -31.42 5.55 -6.30
CA SER A 181 -32.34 4.40 -6.27
C SER A 181 -32.29 3.55 -4.99
N SER A 182 -31.40 3.84 -4.03
CA SER A 182 -31.36 3.17 -2.72
C SER A 182 -32.13 3.90 -1.62
N ALA A 183 -32.75 5.06 -1.91
CA ALA A 183 -33.63 5.72 -0.95
C ALA A 183 -34.91 4.86 -0.76
N ALA A 184 -35.00 4.17 0.37
CA ALA A 184 -36.16 3.36 0.74
C ALA A 184 -37.47 4.18 0.63
N PRO A 185 -38.58 3.59 0.17
CA PRO A 185 -39.87 4.29 0.13
C PRO A 185 -40.30 4.63 1.56
N SER A 186 -40.37 5.92 1.87
CA SER A 186 -40.99 6.42 3.09
C SER A 186 -42.47 6.05 3.05
N THR A 187 -42.89 5.06 3.84
CA THR A 187 -44.30 4.73 4.07
C THR A 187 -45.01 5.93 4.70
N THR A 188 -45.74 6.69 3.90
CA THR A 188 -46.76 7.62 4.39
C THR A 188 -47.94 6.80 4.89
N THR A 189 -48.06 6.66 6.21
CA THR A 189 -49.27 6.15 6.85
C THR A 189 -50.37 7.21 6.69
N ALA A 190 -51.38 6.91 5.86
CA ALA A 190 -52.60 7.71 5.78
C ALA A 190 -53.36 7.57 7.11
N ALA A 191 -53.58 8.70 7.79
CA ALA A 191 -54.52 8.78 8.90
C ALA A 191 -55.93 8.75 8.32
N ASP A 192 -56.62 7.62 8.52
CA ASP A 192 -58.04 7.46 8.26
C ASP A 192 -58.83 8.29 9.28
N GLY A 193 -59.70 9.17 8.78
CA GLY A 193 -60.62 9.98 9.56
C GLY A 193 -62.04 9.45 9.42
N GLY A 194 -62.69 9.23 10.56
CA GLY A 194 -64.12 8.96 10.69
C GLY A 194 -64.39 8.31 12.05
N GLY A 195 -65.39 8.67 12.83
CA GLY A 195 -66.48 9.63 12.75
C GLY A 195 -67.22 9.58 14.10
#